data_AF-A0A432PXJ9-F1
#
_entry.id   AF-A0A432PXJ9-F1
#
_cell.length_a   1.000
_cell.length_b   1.000
_cell.length_c   1.000
_cell.angle_alpha   90.00
_cell.angle_beta   90.00
_cell.angle_gamma   90.00
#
_symmetry.space_group_name_H-M   'P 1'
#
loop_
_entity.id
_entity.type
_entity.pdbx_description
1 polymer ?
#
loop_
_entity_poly.entity_id
_entity_poly.type
_entity_poly.pdbx_seq_one_letter_code
_entity_poly.pdbx_strand_id
1 'polypeptide(L)'
;MSIRHLMRQQVEELFKIFLEKTGLSDEATVYAVFIPKEEEVDEENVDVFEQRVNPKSGESVERFISRLTKVALENDVKELKLYALVLDRDGETVIIAKERNPEADEVINELIERMKEEV
;
A
#
# COMPACT_ATOMS: atom_id res chain seq x y z
N MET A 1 12.91 20.66 5.27
CA MET A 1 11.69 19.87 4.95
C MET A 1 11.32 19.04 6.16
N SER A 2 10.04 18.92 6.51
CA SER A 2 9.59 18.09 7.64
C SER A 2 9.40 16.64 7.20
N ILE A 3 9.60 15.68 8.10
CA ILE A 3 9.41 14.23 7.88
C ILE A 3 8.03 13.94 7.26
N ARG A 4 6.98 14.66 7.71
CA ARG A 4 5.63 14.54 7.13
C ARG A 4 5.58 14.88 5.65
N HIS A 5 6.32 15.91 5.21
CA HIS A 5 6.34 16.29 3.80
C HIS A 5 7.06 15.25 2.96
N LEU A 6 8.15 14.69 3.47
CA LEU A 6 8.88 13.60 2.81
C LEU A 6 8.00 12.35 2.67
N MET A 7 7.32 11.94 3.76
CA MET A 7 6.41 10.80 3.73
C MET A 7 5.26 11.02 2.74
N ARG A 8 4.65 12.21 2.74
CA ARG A 8 3.60 12.54 1.78
C ARG A 8 4.08 12.42 0.33
N GLN A 9 5.27 12.94 0.02
CA GLN A 9 5.86 12.82 -1.31
C GLN A 9 6.10 11.35 -1.70
N GLN A 10 6.57 10.52 -0.78
CA GLN A 10 6.74 9.08 -1.03
C GLN A 10 5.41 8.40 -1.36
N VAL A 11 4.36 8.71 -0.62
CA VAL A 11 3.00 8.20 -0.83
C VAL A 11 2.44 8.66 -2.18
N GLU A 12 2.57 9.94 -2.51
CA GLU A 12 2.10 10.50 -3.79
C GLU A 12 2.82 9.87 -4.99
N GLU A 13 4.14 9.70 -4.90
CA GLU A 13 4.94 9.08 -5.96
C GLU A 13 4.57 7.60 -6.15
N LEU A 14 4.44 6.84 -5.06
CA LEU A 14 4.04 5.44 -5.12
C LEU A 14 2.62 5.29 -5.69
N PHE A 15 1.68 6.14 -5.26
CA PHE A 15 0.32 6.13 -5.77
C PHE A 15 0.25 6.50 -7.25
N LYS A 16 1.09 7.45 -7.71
CA LYS A 16 1.19 7.77 -9.13
C LYS A 16 1.65 6.56 -9.95
N ILE A 17 2.74 5.90 -9.54
CA ILE A 17 3.25 4.70 -10.22
C ILE A 17 2.19 3.59 -10.22
N PHE A 18 1.46 3.45 -9.11
CA PHE A 18 0.37 2.50 -8.97
C PHE A 18 -0.75 2.75 -9.99
N LEU A 19 -1.21 3.99 -10.14
CA LEU A 19 -2.23 4.32 -11.16
C LEU A 19 -1.73 4.08 -12.58
N GLU A 20 -0.49 4.47 -12.87
CA GLU A 20 0.13 4.27 -14.19
C GLU A 20 0.24 2.79 -14.57
N LYS A 21 0.58 1.92 -13.61
CA LYS A 21 0.77 0.48 -13.86
C LYS A 21 -0.53 -0.32 -13.84
N THR A 22 -1.46 0.01 -12.96
CA THR A 22 -2.73 -0.73 -12.82
C THR A 22 -3.78 -0.28 -13.82
N GLY A 23 -3.65 0.95 -14.36
CA GLY A 23 -4.69 1.55 -15.19
C GLY A 23 -6.01 1.75 -14.43
N LEU A 24 -5.96 1.84 -13.10
CA LEU A 24 -7.16 1.94 -12.26
C LEU A 24 -7.99 3.17 -12.67
N SER A 25 -9.18 2.92 -13.22
CA SER A 25 -10.10 3.95 -13.68
C SER A 25 -11.35 4.06 -12.82
N ASP A 26 -11.68 3.03 -12.07
CA ASP A 26 -12.93 2.93 -11.32
C ASP A 26 -12.65 2.75 -9.83
N GLU A 27 -13.69 2.84 -9.01
CA GLU A 27 -13.54 2.68 -7.56
C GLU A 27 -13.09 1.25 -7.23
N ALA A 28 -11.98 1.12 -6.52
CA ALA A 28 -11.47 -0.15 -6.05
C ALA A 28 -10.90 -0.05 -4.64
N THR A 29 -10.80 -1.18 -3.97
CA THR A 29 -10.05 -1.30 -2.72
C THR A 29 -8.56 -1.36 -3.03
N VAL A 30 -7.80 -0.45 -2.44
CA VAL A 30 -6.35 -0.43 -2.50
C VAL A 30 -5.82 -0.80 -1.13
N TYR A 31 -4.91 -1.77 -1.08
CA TYR A 31 -4.21 -2.17 0.13
C TYR A 31 -2.82 -1.54 0.13
N ALA A 32 -2.49 -0.80 1.17
CA ALA A 32 -1.14 -0.33 1.42
C ALA A 32 -0.48 -1.27 2.42
N VAL A 33 0.68 -1.79 2.03
CA VAL A 33 1.37 -2.83 2.78
C VAL A 33 2.64 -2.26 3.40
N PHE A 34 2.82 -2.54 4.68
CA PHE A 34 3.98 -2.13 5.47
C PHE A 34 4.74 -3.36 5.92
N ILE A 35 6.06 -3.35 5.70
CA ILE A 35 6.96 -4.44 6.09
C ILE A 35 8.01 -3.94 7.08
N PRO A 36 8.65 -4.82 7.86
CA PRO A 36 9.76 -4.44 8.72
C PRO A 36 10.91 -3.79 7.96
N LYS A 37 11.57 -2.80 8.59
CA LYS A 37 12.73 -2.10 8.01
C LYS A 37 13.98 -2.97 7.97
N GLU A 38 14.24 -3.70 9.06
CA GLU A 38 15.49 -4.44 9.30
C GLU A 38 15.29 -5.92 9.66
N GLU A 39 14.05 -6.37 9.89
CA GLU A 39 13.72 -7.76 10.26
C GLU A 39 13.25 -8.56 9.03
N GLU A 40 13.16 -9.89 9.20
CA GLU A 40 12.59 -10.77 8.19
C GLU A 40 11.11 -10.44 7.95
N VAL A 41 10.65 -10.62 6.72
CA VAL A 41 9.26 -10.38 6.35
C VAL A 41 8.48 -11.67 6.55
N ASP A 42 7.53 -11.65 7.46
CA ASP A 42 6.58 -12.74 7.73
C ASP A 42 5.17 -12.17 7.93
N GLU A 43 4.15 -13.04 7.88
CA GLU A 43 2.75 -12.62 8.00
C GLU A 43 2.41 -11.92 9.32
N GLU A 44 3.12 -12.23 10.42
CA GLU A 44 2.83 -11.67 11.75
C GLU A 44 3.35 -10.24 11.88
N ASN A 45 4.39 -9.90 11.12
CA ASN A 45 5.10 -8.62 11.18
C ASN A 45 4.75 -7.67 10.01
N VAL A 46 3.81 -8.05 9.15
CA VAL A 46 3.27 -7.21 8.07
C VAL A 46 2.00 -6.49 8.54
N ASP A 47 1.92 -5.19 8.27
CA ASP A 47 0.71 -4.40 8.52
C ASP A 47 0.05 -4.01 7.19
N VAL A 48 -1.28 -4.03 7.15
CA VAL A 48 -2.07 -3.75 5.95
C VAL A 48 -3.11 -2.69 6.25
N PHE A 49 -3.07 -1.62 5.45
CA PHE A 49 -4.09 -0.59 5.45
C PHE A 49 -4.92 -0.66 4.18
N GLU A 50 -6.21 -0.94 4.30
CA GLU A 50 -7.12 -0.92 3.16
C GLU A 50 -7.93 0.37 3.07
N GLN A 51 -8.16 0.85 1.85
CA GLN A 51 -9.11 1.92 1.60
C GLN A 51 -9.70 1.83 0.19
N ARG A 52 -11.00 2.09 0.06
CA ARG A 52 -11.63 2.31 -1.24
C ARG A 52 -11.22 3.66 -1.82
N VAL A 53 -10.80 3.67 -3.07
CA VAL A 53 -10.31 4.85 -3.78
C VAL A 53 -10.96 4.93 -5.15
N ASN A 54 -11.54 6.10 -5.45
CA ASN A 54 -11.97 6.45 -6.79
C ASN A 54 -10.97 7.44 -7.42
N PRO A 55 -10.14 7.03 -8.39
CA PRO A 55 -9.11 7.89 -8.98
C PRO A 55 -9.66 9.04 -9.82
N LYS A 56 -10.94 8.96 -10.25
CA LYS A 56 -11.64 10.05 -10.96
C LYS A 56 -12.10 11.15 -10.01
N SER A 57 -12.11 10.92 -8.69
CA SER A 57 -12.51 11.90 -7.68
C SER A 57 -11.30 12.48 -6.96
N GLY A 58 -11.00 13.75 -7.22
CA GLY A 58 -9.89 14.45 -6.55
C GLY A 58 -10.02 14.45 -5.02
N GLU A 59 -11.24 14.52 -4.49
CA GLU A 59 -11.48 14.42 -3.04
C GLU A 59 -11.15 13.02 -2.51
N SER A 60 -11.54 11.96 -3.24
CA SER A 60 -11.21 10.59 -2.85
C SER A 60 -9.71 10.36 -2.84
N VAL A 61 -9.00 10.88 -3.84
CA VAL A 61 -7.54 10.79 -3.95
C VAL A 61 -6.88 11.54 -2.79
N GLU A 62 -7.25 12.80 -2.55
CA GLU A 62 -6.67 13.60 -1.46
C GLU A 62 -6.90 12.96 -0.10
N ARG A 63 -8.10 12.40 0.13
CA ARG A 63 -8.43 11.67 1.35
C ARG A 63 -7.57 10.43 1.52
N PHE A 64 -7.36 9.66 0.46
CA PHE A 64 -6.48 8.48 0.48
C PHE A 64 -5.04 8.87 0.81
N ILE A 65 -4.45 9.81 0.06
CA ILE A 65 -3.06 10.27 0.27
C ILE A 65 -2.88 10.79 1.69
N SER A 66 -3.80 11.63 2.18
CA SER A 66 -3.72 12.19 3.53
C SER A 66 -3.80 11.12 4.62
N ARG A 67 -4.70 10.14 4.49
CA ARG A 67 -4.83 9.04 5.45
C ARG A 67 -3.63 8.12 5.41
N LEU A 68 -3.23 7.68 4.23
CA LEU A 68 -2.08 6.81 4.05
C LEU A 68 -0.79 7.49 4.56
N THR A 69 -0.62 8.79 4.35
CA THR A 69 0.51 9.54 4.94
C THR A 69 0.51 9.47 6.47
N LYS A 70 -0.66 9.59 7.12
CA LYS A 70 -0.78 9.50 8.58
C LYS A 70 -0.43 8.09 9.06
N VAL A 71 -1.00 7.07 8.43
CA VAL A 71 -0.76 5.66 8.75
C VAL A 71 0.72 5.30 8.54
N ALA A 72 1.32 5.77 7.45
CA ALA A 72 2.73 5.54 7.18
C ALA A 72 3.64 6.18 8.23
N LEU A 73 3.31 7.37 8.74
CA LEU A 73 4.06 7.96 9.87
C LEU A 73 3.85 7.18 11.18
N GLU A 74 2.66 6.63 11.42
CA GLU A 74 2.39 5.81 12.60
C GLU A 74 3.15 4.48 12.54
N ASN A 75 3.22 3.86 11.36
CA ASN A 75 3.96 2.62 11.13
C ASN A 75 5.48 2.83 11.07
N ASP A 76 5.96 3.99 10.63
CA ASP A 76 7.38 4.36 10.70
C ASP A 76 7.91 4.34 12.14
N VAL A 77 7.08 4.73 13.13
CA VAL A 77 7.39 4.66 14.57
C VAL A 77 7.45 3.21 15.09
N LYS A 78 6.77 2.28 14.41
CA LYS A 78 6.82 0.84 14.71
C LYS A 78 7.92 0.11 13.94
N GLU A 79 8.87 0.84 13.35
CA GLU A 79 9.92 0.26 12.51
C GLU A 79 9.42 -0.47 11.25
N LEU A 80 8.22 -0.13 10.80
CA LEU A 80 7.67 -0.59 9.52
C LEU A 80 7.84 0.49 8.44
N LYS A 81 8.02 0.07 7.19
CA LYS A 81 8.09 0.98 6.03
C LYS A 81 6.97 0.67 5.04
N LEU A 82 6.43 1.71 4.40
CA LEU A 82 5.49 1.55 3.28
C LEU A 82 6.22 0.88 2.12
N TYR A 83 5.89 -0.37 1.84
CA TYR A 83 6.55 -1.18 0.83
C TYR A 83 5.84 -1.09 -0.51
N ALA A 84 4.54 -1.38 -0.52
CA ALA A 84 3.77 -1.53 -1.74
C ALA A 84 2.33 -1.03 -1.61
N LEU A 85 1.75 -0.72 -2.76
CA LEU A 85 0.31 -0.67 -2.95
C LEU A 85 -0.12 -1.89 -3.75
N VAL A 86 -1.20 -2.52 -3.31
CA VAL A 86 -1.74 -3.73 -3.89
C VAL A 86 -3.15 -3.45 -4.37
N LEU A 87 -3.42 -3.81 -5.62
CA LEU A 87 -4.75 -3.82 -6.20
C LEU A 87 -5.20 -5.27 -6.34
N ASP A 88 -6.36 -5.60 -5.78
CA ASP A 88 -7.05 -6.82 -6.13
C ASP A 88 -8.06 -6.53 -7.25
N ARG A 89 -7.93 -7.22 -8.37
CA ARG A 89 -8.84 -7.07 -9.51
C ARG A 89 -9.05 -8.40 -10.20
N ASP A 90 -10.31 -8.81 -10.32
CA ASP A 90 -10.71 -9.98 -11.13
C ASP A 90 -9.97 -11.29 -10.74
N GLY A 91 -9.58 -11.45 -9.47
CA GLY A 91 -8.82 -12.60 -8.97
C GLY A 91 -7.31 -12.51 -9.15
N GLU A 92 -6.80 -11.40 -9.68
CA GLU A 92 -5.36 -11.13 -9.81
C GLU A 92 -4.92 -10.05 -8.81
N THR A 93 -3.90 -10.40 -8.00
CA THR A 93 -3.26 -9.48 -7.06
C THR A 93 -2.12 -8.73 -7.76
N VAL A 94 -2.25 -7.42 -7.94
CA VAL A 94 -1.22 -6.57 -8.57
C VAL A 94 -0.46 -5.80 -7.50
N ILE A 95 0.77 -6.23 -7.21
CA ILE A 95 1.68 -5.57 -6.25
C ILE A 95 2.55 -4.53 -6.95
N ILE A 96 2.44 -3.27 -6.52
CA ILE A 96 3.28 -2.15 -6.98
C ILE A 96 4.15 -1.67 -5.83
N ALA A 97 5.43 -2.02 -5.88
CA ALA A 97 6.47 -1.56 -4.96
C ALA A 97 7.49 -0.67 -5.68
N LYS A 98 8.15 0.24 -4.95
CA LYS A 98 9.29 1.02 -5.50
C LYS A 98 10.52 0.14 -5.71
N GLU A 99 10.78 -0.75 -4.77
CA GLU A 99 11.88 -1.71 -4.80
C GLU A 99 11.29 -3.11 -4.65
N ARG A 100 11.67 -4.03 -5.53
CA ARG A 100 11.16 -5.41 -5.51
C ARG A 100 11.89 -6.23 -4.46
N ASN A 101 11.13 -6.91 -3.61
CA ASN A 101 11.59 -7.95 -2.72
C ASN A 101 10.72 -9.20 -2.96
N PRO A 102 11.22 -10.23 -3.67
CA PRO A 102 10.44 -11.42 -3.99
C PRO A 102 9.90 -12.17 -2.76
N GLU A 103 10.67 -12.22 -1.67
CA GLU A 103 10.26 -12.90 -0.44
C GLU A 103 9.09 -12.15 0.21
N ALA A 104 9.17 -10.82 0.27
CA ALA A 104 8.06 -10.00 0.73
C ALA A 104 6.84 -10.11 -0.20
N ASP A 105 7.04 -10.12 -1.51
CA ASP A 105 5.95 -10.24 -2.49
C ASP A 105 5.17 -11.56 -2.32
N GLU A 106 5.84 -12.67 -1.99
CA GLU A 106 5.22 -13.97 -1.71
C GLU A 106 4.33 -13.91 -0.47
N VAL A 107 4.89 -13.48 0.67
CA VAL A 107 4.16 -13.31 1.94
C VAL A 107 2.95 -12.39 1.78
N ILE A 108 3.11 -11.29 1.04
CA ILE A 108 2.02 -10.32 0.82
C ILE A 108 0.91 -10.92 -0.02
N ASN A 109 1.24 -11.74 -1.04
CA ASN A 109 0.21 -12.41 -1.84
C ASN A 109 -0.60 -13.36 -0.97
N GLU A 110 0.05 -14.22 -0.19
CA GLU A 110 -0.63 -15.17 0.71
C GLU A 110 -1.52 -14.45 1.74
N LEU A 111 -1.00 -13.38 2.35
CA LEU A 111 -1.75 -12.56 3.30
C LEU A 111 -3.00 -11.96 2.68
N ILE A 112 -2.88 -11.35 1.50
CA ILE A 112 -4.01 -10.71 0.80
C ILE A 112 -5.01 -11.76 0.31
N GLU A 113 -4.59 -12.94 -0.11
CA GLU A 113 -5.50 -14.05 -0.46
C GLU A 113 -6.29 -14.54 0.75
N ARG A 114 -5.63 -14.76 1.89
CA ARG A 114 -6.32 -15.15 3.14
C ARG A 114 -7.33 -14.12 3.61
N MET A 115 -6.98 -12.83 3.53
CA MET A 115 -7.91 -11.73 3.85
C MET A 115 -9.18 -11.76 2.98
N LYS A 116 -9.14 -12.33 1.77
CA LYS A 116 -10.32 -12.52 0.92
C LYS A 116 -11.17 -13.72 1.33
N GLU A 117 -10.54 -14.80 1.82
CA GLU A 117 -11.24 -16.03 2.20
C GLU A 117 -12.02 -15.92 3.52
N GLU A 118 -11.65 -14.98 4.39
CA GLU A 118 -12.34 -14.73 5.67
C GLU A 118 -13.58 -13.82 5.56
N VAL A 119 -14.01 -13.45 4.34
CA VAL A 119 -15.16 -12.54 4.07
C VAL A 119 -16.34 -13.24 3.41
#